data_AF-A0A1V6MRB0-F1
#
_entry.id   AF-A0A1V6MRB0-F1
#
_cell.length_a   1.000
_cell.length_b   1.000
_cell.length_c   1.000
_cell.angle_alpha   90.00
_cell.angle_beta   90.00
_cell.angle_gamma   90.00
#
_symmetry.space_group_name_H-M   'P 1'
#
loop_
_entity.id
_entity.type
_entity.pdbx_description
1 polymer ?
#
loop_
_entity_poly.entity_id
_entity_poly.type
_entity_poly.pdbx_seq_one_letter_code
_entity_poly.pdbx_strand_id
1 'polypeptide(L)'
;MATTYDFPSDLRAGQEELHQVRAELSALLKRLPWSVEPLDGFSDDSGWRKVERPASPGWTADEQAEVEKLRRREHELAVFVSGHRFWAETAATDRVEARMRLKHAHEAPPPGEDAQHRP
;
A
#
# COMPACT_ATOMS: atom_id res chain seq x y z
N MET A 1 -9.55 7.29 25.48
CA MET A 1 -10.40 8.04 24.55
C MET A 1 -9.77 7.92 23.17
N ALA A 2 -10.53 7.55 22.15
CA ALA A 2 -9.98 7.53 20.79
C ALA A 2 -9.75 8.98 20.36
N THR A 3 -8.51 9.33 20.06
CA THR A 3 -8.19 10.65 19.49
C THR A 3 -8.69 10.66 18.05
N THR A 4 -9.76 11.40 17.80
CA THR A 4 -10.25 11.65 16.45
C THR A 4 -9.40 12.77 15.84
N TYR A 5 -8.78 12.48 14.70
CA TYR A 5 -7.99 13.45 13.95
C TYR A 5 -8.81 13.97 12.76
N ASP A 6 -8.97 15.28 12.67
CA ASP A 6 -9.62 15.92 11.53
C ASP A 6 -8.64 16.05 10.36
N PHE A 7 -8.40 14.93 9.67
CA PHE A 7 -7.48 14.90 8.55
C PHE A 7 -7.97 15.80 7.39
N PRO A 8 -7.09 16.67 6.85
CA PRO A 8 -7.36 17.41 5.63
C PRO A 8 -7.83 16.51 4.48
N SER A 9 -8.74 17.01 3.64
CA SER A 9 -9.35 16.23 2.57
C SER A 9 -8.32 15.76 1.53
N ASP A 10 -7.33 16.59 1.22
CA ASP A 10 -6.20 16.27 0.34
C ASP A 10 -5.33 15.14 0.91
N LEU A 11 -5.05 15.17 2.23
CA LEU A 11 -4.34 14.09 2.91
C LEU A 11 -5.13 12.77 2.90
N ARG A 12 -6.45 12.82 3.13
CA ARG A 12 -7.31 11.63 3.03
C ARG A 12 -7.36 11.06 1.61
N ALA A 13 -7.56 11.92 0.61
CA ALA A 13 -7.57 11.52 -0.79
C ALA A 13 -6.21 10.92 -1.21
N GLY A 14 -5.09 11.54 -0.82
CA GLY A 14 -3.76 11.01 -1.12
C GLY A 14 -3.49 9.66 -0.44
N GLN A 15 -3.97 9.45 0.79
CA GLN A 15 -3.86 8.15 1.46
C GLN A 15 -4.73 7.07 0.80
N GLU A 16 -5.94 7.42 0.38
CA GLU A 16 -6.85 6.52 -0.32
C GLU A 16 -6.27 6.10 -1.67
N GLU A 17 -5.78 7.06 -2.46
CA GLU A 17 -5.13 6.78 -3.74
C GLU A 17 -3.88 5.92 -3.55
N LEU A 18 -3.07 6.18 -2.51
CA LEU A 18 -1.91 5.35 -2.19
C LEU A 18 -2.30 3.90 -1.91
N HIS A 19 -3.42 3.69 -1.21
CA HIS A 19 -3.94 2.35 -0.95
C HIS A 19 -4.40 1.66 -2.23
N GLN A 20 -5.13 2.37 -3.10
CA GLN A 20 -5.60 1.85 -4.39
C GLN A 20 -4.43 1.46 -5.30
N VAL A 21 -3.43 2.33 -5.46
CA VAL A 21 -2.23 2.06 -6.28
C VAL A 21 -1.45 0.85 -5.76
N ARG A 22 -1.33 0.69 -4.43
CA ARG A 22 -0.69 -0.49 -3.84
C ARG A 22 -1.47 -1.78 -4.08
N ALA A 23 -2.80 -1.71 -4.02
CA ALA A 23 -3.65 -2.85 -4.31
C ALA A 23 -3.54 -3.25 -5.79
N GLU A 24 -3.56 -2.29 -6.70
CA GLU A 24 -3.38 -2.49 -8.15
C GLU A 24 -1.99 -3.07 -8.46
N LEU A 25 -0.92 -2.49 -7.91
CA LEU A 25 0.44 -3.01 -8.07
C LEU A 25 0.58 -4.43 -7.51
N SER A 26 -0.04 -4.72 -6.37
CA SER A 26 -0.03 -6.09 -5.81
C SER A 26 -0.77 -7.08 -6.70
N ALA A 27 -1.92 -6.70 -7.25
CA ALA A 27 -2.68 -7.54 -8.18
C ALA A 27 -1.91 -7.78 -9.48
N LEU A 28 -1.26 -6.74 -10.03
CA LEU A 28 -0.36 -6.81 -11.17
C LEU A 28 0.79 -7.79 -10.93
N LEU A 29 1.55 -7.60 -9.85
CA LEU A 29 2.70 -8.46 -9.55
C LEU A 29 2.32 -9.93 -9.31
N LYS A 30 1.07 -10.20 -8.87
CA LYS A 30 0.56 -11.58 -8.73
C LYS A 30 0.22 -12.25 -10.06
N ARG A 31 -0.13 -11.49 -11.10
CA ARG A 31 -0.40 -12.03 -12.45
C ARG A 31 0.86 -12.21 -13.29
N LEU A 32 1.89 -11.38 -13.04
CA LEU A 32 3.10 -11.39 -13.84
C LEU A 32 3.95 -12.64 -13.58
N PRO A 33 4.79 -13.03 -14.55
CA PRO A 33 5.82 -14.03 -14.33
C PRO A 33 6.68 -13.69 -13.12
N TRP A 34 7.12 -14.73 -12.39
CA TRP A 34 7.81 -14.55 -11.12
C TRP A 34 9.20 -13.90 -11.28
N SER A 35 9.76 -13.89 -12.48
CA SER A 35 10.99 -13.18 -12.83
C SER A 35 10.71 -12.08 -13.85
N VAL A 36 11.43 -10.95 -13.69
CA VAL A 36 11.42 -9.82 -14.61
C VAL A 36 12.18 -10.16 -15.89
N GLU A 37 13.36 -10.76 -15.77
CA GLU A 37 14.13 -11.25 -16.93
C GLU A 37 13.75 -12.71 -17.22
N PRO A 38 13.93 -13.17 -18.48
CA PRO A 38 13.84 -14.59 -18.78
C PRO A 38 14.80 -15.40 -17.89
N LEU A 39 14.25 -16.40 -17.18
CA LEU A 39 15.02 -17.29 -16.32
C LEU A 39 14.60 -18.73 -16.53
N ASP A 40 15.58 -19.62 -16.63
CA ASP A 40 15.32 -21.05 -16.64
C ASP A 40 14.71 -21.51 -15.32
N GLY A 41 13.92 -22.57 -15.40
CA GLY A 41 13.39 -23.23 -14.23
C GLY A 41 14.52 -23.84 -13.43
N PHE A 42 14.42 -23.80 -12.10
CA PHE A 42 15.41 -24.41 -11.23
C PHE A 42 14.76 -25.24 -10.13
N SER A 43 15.48 -26.26 -9.70
CA SER A 43 15.17 -27.05 -8.52
C SER A 43 16.42 -27.13 -7.65
N ASP A 44 16.30 -26.70 -6.41
CA ASP A 44 17.35 -26.74 -5.40
C ASP A 44 16.83 -27.51 -4.19
N ASP A 45 17.46 -28.66 -3.90
CA ASP A 45 17.19 -29.52 -2.76
C ASP A 45 18.33 -29.54 -1.73
N SER A 46 19.33 -28.66 -1.88
CA SER A 46 20.51 -28.59 -1.01
C SER A 46 20.24 -27.93 0.35
N GLY A 47 19.14 -27.19 0.47
CA GLY A 47 18.72 -26.47 1.67
C GLY A 47 17.79 -27.25 2.61
N TRP A 48 17.32 -26.57 3.66
CA TRP A 48 16.38 -27.15 4.64
C TRP A 48 14.99 -27.47 4.06
N ARG A 49 14.66 -26.95 2.88
CA ARG A 49 13.48 -27.29 2.08
C ARG A 49 13.83 -27.26 0.60
N LYS A 50 13.25 -28.19 -0.16
CA LYS A 50 13.27 -28.16 -1.63
C LYS A 50 12.58 -26.89 -2.13
N VAL A 51 13.28 -26.14 -2.97
CA VAL A 51 12.75 -24.99 -3.71
C VAL A 51 12.68 -25.38 -5.18
N GLU A 52 11.51 -25.23 -5.79
CA GLU A 52 11.33 -25.50 -7.21
C GLU A 52 10.56 -24.34 -7.83
N ARG A 53 11.07 -23.85 -8.96
CA ARG A 53 10.42 -22.80 -9.75
C ARG A 53 10.45 -23.17 -11.23
N PRO A 54 9.31 -23.06 -11.94
CA PRO A 54 9.27 -23.27 -13.38
C PRO A 54 10.02 -22.15 -14.10
N ALA A 55 10.38 -22.38 -15.37
CA ALA A 55 10.97 -21.35 -16.22
C ALA A 55 10.04 -20.14 -16.31
N SER A 56 10.61 -18.95 -16.23
CA SER A 56 9.92 -17.67 -16.37
C SER A 56 10.31 -17.04 -17.71
N PRO A 57 9.34 -16.65 -18.55
CA PRO A 57 9.64 -15.94 -19.79
C PRO A 57 10.13 -14.50 -19.58
N GLY A 58 10.10 -13.99 -18.34
CA GLY A 58 10.33 -12.57 -18.07
C GLY A 58 9.08 -11.74 -18.29
N TRP A 59 9.17 -10.44 -18.00
CA TRP A 59 8.11 -9.48 -18.27
C TRP A 59 8.28 -8.92 -19.68
N THR A 60 7.16 -8.63 -20.33
CA THR A 60 7.17 -7.83 -21.55
C THR A 60 7.49 -6.37 -21.22
N ALA A 61 7.90 -5.61 -22.23
CA ALA A 61 8.18 -4.17 -22.08
C ALA A 61 6.95 -3.39 -21.59
N ASP A 62 5.74 -3.77 -22.03
CA ASP A 62 4.49 -3.14 -21.63
C ASP A 62 4.16 -3.44 -20.15
N GLU A 63 4.36 -4.69 -19.71
CA GLU A 63 4.17 -5.08 -18.31
C GLU A 63 5.17 -4.38 -17.39
N GLN A 64 6.44 -4.28 -17.81
CA GLN A 64 7.43 -3.53 -17.08
C GLN A 64 7.07 -2.04 -16.98
N ALA A 65 6.65 -1.43 -18.09
CA ALA A 65 6.23 -0.03 -18.11
C ALA A 65 4.99 0.22 -17.20
N GLU A 66 4.04 -0.71 -17.15
CA GLU A 66 2.88 -0.65 -16.27
C GLU A 66 3.29 -0.69 -14.79
N VAL A 67 4.19 -1.63 -14.41
CA VAL A 67 4.75 -1.71 -13.06
C VAL A 67 5.50 -0.43 -12.69
N GLU A 68 6.35 0.07 -13.59
CA GLU A 68 7.12 1.29 -13.35
C GLU A 68 6.24 2.53 -13.17
N LYS A 69 5.17 2.65 -13.96
CA LYS A 69 4.17 3.70 -13.82
C LYS A 69 3.52 3.65 -12.43
N LEU A 70 3.07 2.47 -12.00
CA LEU A 70 2.44 2.30 -10.68
C LEU A 70 3.41 2.56 -9.53
N ARG A 71 4.66 2.08 -9.63
CA ARG A 71 5.70 2.33 -8.61
C ARG A 71 6.05 3.81 -8.51
N ARG A 72 6.12 4.52 -9.63
CA ARG A 72 6.34 5.97 -9.65
C ARG A 72 5.21 6.69 -8.94
N ARG A 73 3.96 6.34 -9.25
CA ARG A 73 2.79 6.93 -8.60
C ARG A 73 2.73 6.61 -7.11
N GLU A 74 3.01 5.37 -6.73
CA GLU A 74 3.12 4.95 -5.32
C GLU A 74 4.15 5.81 -4.58
N HIS A 75 5.32 6.02 -5.19
CA HIS A 75 6.39 6.82 -4.60
C HIS A 75 5.97 8.29 -4.41
N GLU A 76 5.39 8.91 -5.44
CA GLU A 76 4.87 10.29 -5.36
C GLU A 76 3.87 10.45 -4.22
N LEU A 77 2.90 9.52 -4.13
CA LEU A 77 1.88 9.52 -3.08
C LEU A 77 2.47 9.26 -1.69
N ALA A 78 3.46 8.36 -1.58
CA ALA A 78 4.15 8.11 -0.31
C ALA A 78 4.91 9.34 0.18
N VAL A 79 5.57 10.08 -0.72
CA VAL A 79 6.23 11.36 -0.40
C VAL A 79 5.20 12.41 -0.01
N PHE A 80 4.13 12.58 -0.79
CA PHE A 80 3.05 13.53 -0.50
C PHE A 80 2.43 13.28 0.89
N VAL A 81 2.03 12.04 1.18
CA VAL A 81 1.40 11.69 2.46
C VAL A 81 2.38 11.86 3.61
N SER A 82 3.63 11.39 3.50
CA SER A 82 4.59 11.46 4.62
C SER A 82 5.14 12.87 4.87
N GLY A 83 5.24 13.70 3.83
CA GLY A 83 5.71 15.08 3.88
C GLY A 83 4.61 16.13 4.03
N HIS A 84 3.35 15.71 4.23
CA HIS A 84 2.20 16.62 4.29
C HIS A 84 2.31 17.66 5.43
N ARG A 85 1.89 18.90 5.16
CA ARG A 85 1.94 20.04 6.12
C ARG A 85 1.25 19.77 7.45
N PHE A 86 0.20 18.94 7.45
CA PHE A 86 -0.53 18.52 8.66
C PHE A 86 0.41 17.94 9.74
N TRP A 87 1.48 17.26 9.34
CA TRP A 87 2.42 16.70 10.30
C TRP A 87 3.27 17.75 11.02
N ALA A 88 3.45 18.94 10.43
CA ALA A 88 4.14 20.03 11.10
C ALA A 88 3.33 20.54 12.31
N GLU A 89 2.00 20.52 12.20
CA GLU A 89 1.07 20.95 13.24
C GLU A 89 0.74 19.84 14.25
N THR A 90 1.01 18.59 13.90
CA THR A 90 0.79 17.43 14.79
C THR A 90 1.97 17.25 15.76
N ALA A 91 1.69 17.13 17.05
CA ALA A 91 2.68 16.87 18.08
C ALA A 91 3.49 15.60 17.77
N ALA A 92 4.81 15.64 17.99
CA ALA A 92 5.70 14.56 17.57
C ALA A 92 5.33 13.19 18.18
N THR A 93 4.83 13.18 19.43
CA THR A 93 4.36 12.00 20.15
C THR A 93 3.15 11.35 19.49
N ASP A 94 2.32 12.14 18.83
CA ASP A 94 1.01 11.71 18.34
C ASP A 94 1.07 11.32 16.85
N ARG A 95 2.15 11.70 16.14
CA ARG A 95 2.31 11.48 14.70
C ARG A 95 2.21 10.00 14.30
N VAL A 96 2.72 9.09 15.14
CA VAL A 96 2.65 7.66 14.84
C VAL A 96 1.21 7.18 14.91
N GLU A 97 0.48 7.51 15.98
CA GLU A 97 -0.94 7.16 16.12
C GLU A 97 -1.78 7.78 15.00
N ALA A 98 -1.59 9.08 14.72
CA ALA A 98 -2.28 9.79 13.65
C ALA A 98 -2.04 9.15 12.28
N ARG A 99 -0.81 8.72 11.95
CA ARG A 99 -0.53 8.00 10.70
C ARG A 99 -1.21 6.64 10.63
N MET A 100 -1.31 5.93 11.76
CA MET A 100 -2.03 4.66 11.82
C MET A 100 -3.53 4.90 11.58
N ARG A 101 -4.12 5.89 12.23
CA ARG A 101 -5.52 6.29 12.02
C ARG A 101 -5.81 6.72 10.58
N LEU A 102 -4.90 7.46 9.96
CA LEU A 102 -5.05 7.92 8.57
C LEU A 102 -5.21 6.75 7.59
N LYS A 103 -4.49 5.64 7.80
CA LYS A 103 -4.62 4.45 6.94
C LYS A 103 -6.05 3.88 6.91
N HIS A 104 -6.79 4.04 8.00
CA HIS A 104 -8.16 3.57 8.15
C HIS A 104 -9.21 4.68 7.94
N ALA A 105 -8.80 5.90 7.60
CA ALA A 105 -9.73 7.03 7.44
C ALA A 105 -10.72 6.89 6.27
N HIS A 106 -10.50 5.90 5.39
CA HIS A 106 -11.39 5.54 4.29
C HIS A 106 -12.39 4.43 4.67
N GLU A 107 -12.18 3.76 5.80
CA GLU A 107 -13.11 2.75 6.31
C GLU A 107 -14.32 3.48 6.92
N ALA A 108 -15.53 3.11 6.50
CA ALA A 108 -16.73 3.59 7.16
C ALA A 108 -16.68 3.14 8.64
N PRO A 109 -17.13 3.98 9.59
CA PRO A 109 -17.22 3.56 10.98
C PRO A 109 -18.06 2.28 11.07
N PRO A 110 -17.68 1.32 11.94
CA PRO A 110 -18.40 0.07 12.05
C PRO A 110 -19.89 0.37 12.34
N PRO A 111 -20.83 -0.31 11.66
CA PRO A 111 -22.25 -0.11 11.91
C PRO A 111 -22.56 -0.61 13.33
N GLY A 112 -22.60 0.30 14.31
CA GLY A 112 -22.93 -0.07 15.69
C GLY A 112 -22.63 0.94 16.81
N GLU A 113 -21.79 1.96 16.62
CA GLU A 113 -21.47 2.89 17.73
C GLU A 113 -22.49 4.04 17.91
N ASP A 114 -23.36 4.29 16.92
CA ASP A 114 -24.39 5.35 17.02
C ASP A 114 -25.70 4.91 17.73
N ALA A 115 -25.82 3.65 18.16
CA ALA A 115 -27.08 3.11 18.69
C ALA A 115 -27.21 3.08 20.22
N GLN A 116 -26.25 3.63 21.00
CA GLN A 116 -26.27 3.54 22.47
C GLN A 116 -26.38 4.87 23.23
N HIS A 117 -26.72 5.97 22.58
CA HIS A 117 -27.05 7.20 23.30
C HIS A 117 -28.25 7.94 22.72
N ARG A 118 -29.45 7.50 23.08
CA ARG A 118 -30.64 8.36 23.09
C ARG A 118 -31.43 8.06 24.38
N PRO A 119 -31.80 9.09 25.17
CA PRO A 119 -32.43 8.93 26.49
C PRO A 119 -33.81 8.28 26.42
#